data_AF-A0A2V4ISJ4-F1
#
_entry.id   AF-A0A2V4ISJ4-F1
#
_cell.length_a   1.000
_cell.length_b   1.000
_cell.length_c   1.000
_cell.angle_alpha   90.00
_cell.angle_beta   90.00
_cell.angle_gamma   90.00
#
_symmetry.space_group_name_H-M   'P 1'
#
loop_
_entity.id
_entity.type
_entity.pdbx_description
1 polymer ?
#
loop_
_entity_poly.entity_id
_entity_poly.type
_entity_poly.pdbx_seq_one_letter_code
_entity_poly.pdbx_strand_id
1 'polypeptide(L)'
;MAIKAVSKERIDEALLEFDRDFRGRREWHGWETNPAHRYAIAVGGTSYPAKKIVSLATGIAVSQFPGGHLTNRYLEKRGCSIIELQSTGLEPVLQFEPGAIYDRVSEINGPFGGSRQSGIAASATHPAIFLFTGDSGEQYGYADRWDNGAFLYTGEGKRGPMKLNRGNRAVAEHAETGRALHLFKSMGKGKGNRYIGEFCCADVFERTQPDVDGKDRAALVFRLVPVGSPELSVETEPETEVDLADSLAAARIAALAACKPVTNAIDQSAHRKIYQRSRKVAHYVLMRAKGLCESCDKPAPFIKKDGTPYLEPHHVNRLSDGGLDHPRYVGAVCPSCHREIHSGVHGMSLNEQLKRRLEAIEG
;
A
#
# COMPACT_ATOMS: atom_id res chain seq x y z
N MET A 1 16.83 11.04 -1.77
CA MET A 1 17.74 12.20 -1.94
C MET A 1 18.25 12.58 -0.56
N ALA A 2 19.52 12.96 -0.41
CA ALA A 2 19.95 13.59 0.84
C ALA A 2 19.35 15.01 0.87
N ILE A 3 18.75 15.42 1.98
CA ILE A 3 18.26 16.80 2.14
C ILE A 3 19.45 17.73 1.92
N LYS A 4 19.33 18.69 1.00
CA LYS A 4 20.39 19.69 0.76
C LYS A 4 20.75 20.34 2.08
N ALA A 5 22.03 20.32 2.45
CA ALA A 5 22.46 20.92 3.69
C ALA A 5 22.31 22.45 3.57
N VAL A 6 21.41 23.02 4.35
CA VAL A 6 21.31 24.47 4.54
C VAL A 6 21.73 24.84 5.95
N SER A 7 22.01 26.11 6.20
CA SER A 7 22.39 26.60 7.53
C SER A 7 21.17 26.72 8.46
N LYS A 8 21.40 26.97 9.76
CA LYS A 8 20.31 27.23 10.70
C LYS A 8 19.60 28.55 10.35
N GLU A 9 20.37 29.55 9.96
CA GLU A 9 19.87 30.88 9.58
C GLU A 9 18.91 30.78 8.39
N ARG A 10 19.20 29.92 7.41
CA ARG A 10 18.26 29.67 6.29
C ARG A 10 16.97 29.00 6.75
N ILE A 11 17.00 28.16 7.79
CA ILE A 11 15.77 27.60 8.38
C ILE A 11 14.98 28.69 9.09
N ASP A 12 15.65 29.57 9.83
CA ASP A 12 15.01 30.68 10.53
C ASP A 12 14.34 31.64 9.53
N GLU A 13 14.99 31.93 8.41
CA GLU A 13 14.38 32.67 7.29
C GLU A 13 13.16 31.95 6.70
N ALA A 14 13.20 30.62 6.60
CA ALA A 14 12.08 29.82 6.09
C ALA A 14 10.87 29.81 7.05
N LEU A 15 11.10 29.91 8.36
CA LEU A 15 10.03 30.12 9.35
C LEU A 15 9.33 31.46 9.11
N LEU A 16 10.10 32.53 8.93
CA LEU A 16 9.56 33.87 8.62
C LEU A 16 8.83 33.91 7.28
N GLU A 17 9.36 33.22 6.26
CA GLU A 17 8.71 33.04 4.95
C GLU A 17 7.36 32.32 5.09
N PHE A 18 7.29 31.28 5.92
CA PHE A 18 6.03 30.58 6.20
C PHE A 18 4.99 31.51 6.84
N ASP A 19 5.39 32.29 7.84
CA ASP A 19 4.48 33.23 8.51
C ASP A 19 3.92 34.28 7.55
N ARG A 20 4.79 34.85 6.72
CA ARG A 20 4.42 35.90 5.77
C ARG A 20 3.52 35.38 4.65
N ASP A 21 3.87 34.24 4.06
CA ASP A 21 3.31 33.84 2.76
C ASP A 21 2.33 32.66 2.84
N PHE A 22 2.34 31.88 3.92
CA PHE A 22 1.61 30.60 4.02
C PHE A 22 0.67 30.47 5.22
N ARG A 23 1.03 31.00 6.41
CA ARG A 23 0.27 30.78 7.64
C ARG A 23 -1.22 31.15 7.52
N GLY A 24 -1.54 32.23 6.81
CA GLY A 24 -2.91 32.69 6.60
C GLY A 24 -3.69 31.94 5.51
N ARG A 25 -3.09 30.98 4.80
CA ARG A 25 -3.78 30.25 3.73
C ARG A 25 -4.73 29.20 4.33
N ARG A 26 -5.86 29.00 3.66
CA ARG A 26 -6.91 28.03 4.08
C ARG A 26 -6.38 26.61 4.27
N GLU A 27 -5.41 26.20 3.46
CA GLU A 27 -4.76 24.88 3.53
C GLU A 27 -4.00 24.63 4.85
N TRP A 28 -3.58 25.69 5.55
CA TRP A 28 -2.84 25.63 6.82
C TRP A 28 -3.73 25.92 8.04
N HIS A 29 -5.04 26.04 7.89
CA HIS A 29 -5.92 26.19 9.05
C HIS A 29 -6.12 24.84 9.75
N GLY A 30 -5.82 24.75 11.05
CA GLY A 30 -6.01 23.54 11.84
C GLY A 30 -5.09 22.37 11.49
N TRP A 31 -4.02 22.61 10.74
CA TRP A 31 -3.07 21.61 10.28
C TRP A 31 -2.42 20.83 11.45
N GLU A 32 -2.38 21.40 12.65
CA GLU A 32 -1.85 20.79 13.86
C GLU A 32 -2.62 19.52 14.27
N THR A 33 -3.88 19.41 13.86
CA THR A 33 -4.73 18.24 14.08
C THR A 33 -4.75 17.27 12.91
N ASN A 34 -4.08 17.61 11.80
CA ASN A 34 -4.03 16.78 10.61
C ASN A 34 -3.03 15.61 10.83
N PRO A 35 -3.47 14.34 10.69
CA PRO A 35 -2.59 13.18 10.85
C PRO A 35 -1.35 13.17 9.94
N ALA A 36 -1.39 13.89 8.80
CA ALA A 36 -0.25 14.05 7.91
C ALA A 36 0.91 14.86 8.55
N HIS A 37 0.64 15.58 9.63
CA HIS A 37 1.57 16.46 10.35
C HIS A 37 1.82 15.99 11.79
N ARG A 38 2.34 14.77 11.95
CA ARG A 38 2.66 14.22 13.28
C ARG A 38 3.69 15.03 14.09
N TYR A 39 4.59 15.75 13.42
CA TYR A 39 5.67 16.49 14.06
C TYR A 39 5.72 17.94 13.59
N ALA A 40 6.05 18.83 14.52
CA ALA A 40 6.17 20.26 14.28
C ALA A 40 7.49 20.81 14.86
N ILE A 41 7.99 21.89 14.25
CA ILE A 41 9.02 22.71 14.87
C ILE A 41 8.33 23.62 15.90
N ALA A 42 8.85 23.68 17.11
CA ALA A 42 8.39 24.57 18.16
C ALA A 42 9.37 25.75 18.32
N VAL A 43 8.86 26.98 18.12
CA VAL A 43 9.62 28.22 18.35
C VAL A 43 8.74 29.20 19.12
N GLY A 44 9.14 29.57 20.33
CA GLY A 44 8.46 30.60 21.13
C GLY A 44 6.96 30.33 21.37
N GLY A 45 6.57 29.06 21.54
CA GLY A 45 5.16 28.66 21.70
C GLY A 45 4.37 28.54 20.39
N THR A 46 4.99 28.81 19.25
CA THR A 46 4.38 28.65 17.92
C THR A 46 4.87 27.36 17.26
N SER A 47 3.93 26.61 16.67
CA SER A 47 4.19 25.39 15.91
C SER A 47 4.33 25.68 14.42
N TYR A 48 5.23 24.97 13.76
CA TYR A 48 5.46 25.07 12.32
C TYR A 48 5.52 23.69 11.64
N PRO A 49 4.94 23.54 10.44
CA PRO A 49 4.93 22.26 9.72
C PRO A 49 6.33 21.90 9.21
N ALA A 50 7.00 20.94 9.87
CA ALA A 50 8.40 20.59 9.65
C ALA A 50 8.77 20.39 8.17
N LYS A 51 8.01 19.57 7.43
CA LYS A 51 8.27 19.29 6.00
C LYS A 51 8.17 20.54 5.13
N LYS A 52 7.22 21.43 5.42
CA LYS A 52 7.04 22.68 4.66
C LYS A 52 8.19 23.64 4.92
N ILE A 53 8.65 23.75 6.17
CA ILE A 53 9.81 24.60 6.50
C ILE A 53 11.07 24.11 5.79
N VAL A 54 11.33 22.80 5.79
CA VAL A 54 12.48 22.25 5.05
C VAL A 54 12.32 22.44 3.53
N SER A 55 11.09 22.38 3.00
CA SER A 55 10.78 22.71 1.60
C SER A 55 11.19 24.13 1.24
N LEU A 56 10.74 25.11 2.01
CA LEU A 56 11.10 26.51 1.81
C LEU A 56 12.62 26.69 1.93
N ALA A 57 13.22 26.15 2.99
CA ALA A 57 14.65 26.31 3.27
C ALA A 57 15.55 25.76 2.15
N THR A 58 15.19 24.61 1.57
CA THR A 58 16.05 23.89 0.60
C THR A 58 15.66 24.09 -0.86
N GLY A 59 14.45 24.59 -1.13
CA GLY A 59 13.86 24.71 -2.48
C GLY A 59 13.41 23.38 -3.08
N ILE A 60 13.48 22.28 -2.33
CA ILE A 60 13.00 20.96 -2.77
C ILE A 60 11.48 20.87 -2.52
N ALA A 61 10.74 20.21 -3.41
CA ALA A 61 9.30 20.04 -3.26
C ALA A 61 8.94 19.14 -2.05
N VAL A 62 7.80 19.41 -1.38
CA VAL A 62 7.35 18.67 -0.18
C VAL A 62 7.31 17.15 -0.41
N SER A 63 6.85 16.71 -1.58
CA SER A 63 6.75 15.30 -2.00
C SER A 63 8.10 14.60 -2.17
N GLN A 64 9.19 15.36 -2.31
CA GLN A 64 10.54 14.84 -2.50
C GLN A 64 11.32 14.71 -1.17
N PHE A 65 10.76 15.19 -0.04
CA PHE A 65 11.41 15.04 1.25
C PHE A 65 11.25 13.63 1.81
N PRO A 66 12.29 13.17 2.54
CA PRO A 66 12.13 11.99 3.35
C PRO A 66 11.11 12.24 4.47
N GLY A 67 10.53 11.15 4.96
CA GLY A 67 9.44 11.15 5.92
C GLY A 67 9.77 11.90 7.21
N GLY A 68 8.75 12.05 8.07
CA GLY A 68 8.74 12.94 9.23
C GLY A 68 10.01 12.83 10.08
N HIS A 69 10.48 11.62 10.38
CA HIS A 69 11.65 11.45 11.26
C HIS A 69 12.99 11.87 10.64
N LEU A 70 13.19 11.66 9.32
CA LEU A 70 14.40 12.12 8.64
C LEU A 70 14.44 13.65 8.51
N THR A 71 13.26 14.25 8.32
CA THR A 71 13.06 15.70 8.39
C THR A 71 13.33 16.22 9.81
N ASN A 72 12.80 15.56 10.84
CA ASN A 72 13.02 15.94 12.25
C ASN A 72 14.50 15.87 12.63
N ARG A 73 15.17 14.75 12.36
CA ARG A 73 16.61 14.60 12.62
C ARG A 73 17.45 15.66 11.90
N TYR A 74 17.05 16.04 10.69
CA TYR A 74 17.71 17.11 9.93
C TYR A 74 17.58 18.48 10.62
N LEU A 75 16.39 18.77 11.16
CA LEU A 75 16.06 20.01 11.88
C LEU A 75 16.70 20.04 13.27
N GLU A 76 16.65 18.94 14.02
CA GLU A 76 17.29 18.79 15.35
C GLU A 76 18.80 19.01 15.27
N LYS A 77 19.46 18.46 14.24
CA LYS A 77 20.90 18.70 14.00
C LYS A 77 21.25 20.17 13.74
N ARG A 78 20.25 21.01 13.46
CA ARG A 78 20.37 22.47 13.29
C ARG A 78 19.78 23.24 14.46
N GLY A 79 19.53 22.57 15.58
CA GLY A 79 19.07 23.17 16.82
C GLY A 79 17.62 23.64 16.79
N CYS A 80 16.77 23.03 15.95
CA CYS A 80 15.32 23.19 16.03
C CYS A 80 14.76 22.27 17.12
N SER A 81 13.81 22.75 17.92
CA SER A 81 13.03 21.92 18.83
C SER A 81 11.89 21.26 18.07
N ILE A 82 11.81 19.93 18.08
CA ILE A 82 10.73 19.19 17.45
C ILE A 82 9.79 18.69 18.54
N ILE A 83 8.49 18.94 18.35
CA ILE A 83 7.42 18.40 19.18
C ILE A 83 6.58 17.42 18.36
N GLU A 84 6.11 16.38 19.02
CA GLU A 84 5.05 15.53 18.48
C GLU A 84 3.72 16.25 18.72
N LEU A 85 2.99 16.52 17.64
CA LEU A 85 1.63 17.05 17.74
C LEU A 85 0.75 15.91 18.25
N GLN A 86 -0.12 16.20 19.23
CA GLN A 86 -0.96 15.19 19.86
C GLN A 86 -1.78 14.46 18.79
N SER A 87 -1.33 13.27 18.37
CA SER A 87 -2.19 12.33 17.67
C SER A 87 -3.16 11.81 18.72
N THR A 88 -4.32 12.42 18.82
CA THR A 88 -5.40 12.00 19.69
C THR A 88 -5.79 10.55 19.38
N GLY A 89 -5.14 9.55 19.98
CA GLY A 89 -5.57 8.14 20.00
C GLY A 89 -5.95 7.48 18.65
N LEU A 90 -5.62 8.10 17.52
CA LEU A 90 -6.03 7.64 16.19
C LEU A 90 -5.08 6.53 15.76
N GLU A 91 -5.64 5.38 15.39
CA GLU A 91 -4.85 4.29 14.83
C GLU A 91 -4.08 4.78 13.59
N PRO A 92 -2.82 4.33 13.41
CA PRO A 92 -2.03 4.74 12.26
C PRO A 92 -2.70 4.26 10.97
N VAL A 93 -2.97 5.19 10.06
CA VAL A 93 -3.59 4.85 8.76
C VAL A 93 -2.53 4.27 7.83
N LEU A 94 -2.82 3.12 7.22
CA LEU A 94 -1.96 2.47 6.23
C LEU A 94 -1.99 3.23 4.89
N GLN A 95 -1.32 4.38 4.84
CA GLN A 95 -1.30 5.25 3.66
C GLN A 95 0.14 5.63 3.29
N PHE A 96 0.54 5.25 2.07
CA PHE A 96 1.84 5.60 1.51
C PHE A 96 1.67 6.23 0.13
N GLU A 97 2.45 7.27 -0.16
CA GLU A 97 2.43 7.99 -1.43
C GLU A 97 3.56 7.46 -2.34
N PRO A 98 3.26 6.98 -3.56
CA PRO A 98 4.27 6.50 -4.48
C PRO A 98 5.40 7.53 -4.69
N GLY A 99 6.66 7.08 -4.59
CA GLY A 99 7.83 7.94 -4.72
C GLY A 99 8.28 8.66 -3.45
N ALA A 100 7.39 8.79 -2.45
CA ALA A 100 7.75 9.36 -1.15
C ALA A 100 8.69 8.42 -0.38
N ILE A 101 9.52 8.99 0.50
CA ILE A 101 10.52 8.26 1.28
C ILE A 101 10.08 8.20 2.73
N TYR A 102 10.20 7.03 3.37
CA TYR A 102 9.77 6.79 4.75
C TYR A 102 10.89 6.20 5.60
N ASP A 103 10.95 6.60 6.87
CA ASP A 103 11.81 5.95 7.86
C ASP A 103 11.19 4.62 8.32
N ARG A 104 12.00 3.57 8.28
CA ARG A 104 11.54 2.22 8.60
C ARG A 104 11.08 2.07 10.05
N VAL A 105 11.75 2.72 11.00
CA VAL A 105 11.50 2.53 12.42
C VAL A 105 10.33 3.38 12.88
N SER A 106 10.28 4.66 12.48
CA SER A 106 9.26 5.58 13.00
C SER A 106 7.99 5.63 12.17
N GLU A 107 8.04 5.29 10.88
CA GLU A 107 6.91 5.51 9.95
C GLU A 107 6.37 4.22 9.31
N ILE A 108 7.10 3.09 9.42
CA ILE A 108 6.66 1.79 8.90
C ILE A 108 6.53 0.77 10.05
N ASN A 109 7.64 0.17 10.49
CA ASN A 109 7.62 -0.91 11.47
C ASN A 109 7.34 -0.45 12.92
N GLY A 110 7.45 0.83 13.22
CA GLY A 110 7.03 1.38 14.52
C GLY A 110 5.50 1.37 14.63
N PRO A 111 4.78 2.07 13.73
CA PRO A 111 3.31 2.09 13.73
C PRO A 111 2.66 0.75 13.40
N PHE A 112 3.25 -0.01 12.46
CA PHE A 112 2.62 -1.22 11.93
C PHE A 112 3.25 -2.54 12.44
N GLY A 113 4.32 -2.46 13.24
CA GLY A 113 5.02 -3.66 13.72
C GLY A 113 5.77 -4.43 12.62
N GLY A 114 6.08 -5.70 12.89
CA GLY A 114 6.86 -6.56 12.00
C GLY A 114 8.38 -6.41 12.13
N SER A 115 9.13 -7.22 11.39
CA SER A 115 10.60 -7.23 11.45
C SER A 115 11.20 -5.90 10.99
N ARG A 116 12.18 -5.38 11.74
CA ARG A 116 12.96 -4.17 11.39
C ARG A 116 14.22 -4.45 10.58
N GLN A 117 14.57 -5.72 10.39
CA GLN A 117 15.83 -6.13 9.77
C GLN A 117 15.61 -6.97 8.49
N SER A 118 14.52 -7.72 8.40
CA SER A 118 14.24 -8.61 7.27
C SER A 118 13.82 -7.84 6.02
N GLY A 119 14.03 -8.41 4.82
CA GLY A 119 13.46 -7.87 3.58
C GLY A 119 11.93 -7.97 3.54
N ILE A 120 11.38 -9.03 4.16
CA ILE A 120 9.94 -9.24 4.29
C ILE A 120 9.52 -8.96 5.73
N ALA A 121 8.57 -8.05 5.93
CA ALA A 121 8.06 -7.69 7.25
C ALA A 121 6.53 -7.68 7.25
N ALA A 122 5.93 -8.80 7.67
CA ALA A 122 4.51 -8.88 7.94
C ALA A 122 4.15 -7.96 9.11
N SER A 123 3.21 -7.03 8.88
CA SER A 123 2.64 -6.16 9.92
C SER A 123 2.01 -6.97 11.05
N ALA A 124 2.13 -6.49 12.29
CA ALA A 124 1.50 -7.12 13.45
C ALA A 124 0.11 -6.54 13.75
N THR A 125 -0.19 -5.34 13.24
CA THR A 125 -1.39 -4.58 13.60
C THR A 125 -2.34 -4.34 12.42
N HIS A 126 -1.87 -4.52 11.18
CA HIS A 126 -2.62 -4.20 9.97
C HIS A 126 -2.53 -5.34 8.94
N PRO A 127 -3.51 -5.47 8.03
CA PRO A 127 -3.52 -6.45 6.94
C PRO A 127 -2.51 -6.05 5.83
N ALA A 128 -1.24 -5.98 6.19
CA ALA A 128 -0.15 -5.49 5.33
C ALA A 128 1.11 -6.33 5.48
N ILE A 129 1.90 -6.40 4.42
CA ILE A 129 3.25 -6.97 4.40
C ILE A 129 4.14 -5.97 3.69
N PHE A 130 5.19 -5.53 4.39
CA PHE A 130 6.17 -4.59 3.85
C PHE A 130 7.33 -5.36 3.24
N LEU A 131 7.62 -5.07 1.97
CA LEU A 131 8.73 -5.65 1.22
C LEU A 131 9.81 -4.58 1.04
N PHE A 132 11.06 -4.93 1.29
CA PHE A 132 12.20 -4.03 1.20
C PHE A 132 13.22 -4.60 0.21
N THR A 133 13.40 -3.91 -0.91
CA THR A 133 14.42 -4.21 -1.92
C THR A 133 15.55 -3.17 -1.89
N GLY A 134 16.71 -3.49 -2.47
CA GLY A 134 17.83 -2.56 -2.64
C GLY A 134 19.18 -3.26 -2.79
N ASP A 135 20.20 -2.49 -3.15
CA ASP A 135 21.52 -2.98 -3.58
C ASP A 135 22.23 -3.84 -2.52
N SER A 136 21.91 -3.66 -1.23
CA SER A 136 22.42 -4.52 -0.15
C SER A 136 21.90 -5.96 -0.21
N GLY A 137 20.93 -6.27 -1.08
CA GLY A 137 20.45 -7.63 -1.33
C GLY A 137 21.34 -8.41 -2.30
N GLU A 138 22.01 -7.72 -3.22
CA GLU A 138 22.87 -8.34 -4.23
C GLU A 138 24.02 -9.12 -3.59
N GLN A 139 24.57 -8.60 -2.48
CA GLN A 139 25.60 -9.29 -1.68
C GLN A 139 25.11 -10.64 -1.08
N TYR A 140 23.79 -10.87 -1.08
CA TYR A 140 23.18 -12.12 -0.62
C TYR A 140 22.65 -13.00 -1.77
N GLY A 141 23.02 -12.66 -3.01
CA GLY A 141 22.58 -13.33 -4.24
C GLY A 141 21.17 -12.95 -4.67
N TYR A 142 20.57 -11.88 -4.13
CA TYR A 142 19.23 -11.44 -4.52
C TYR A 142 19.29 -10.66 -5.84
N ALA A 143 18.37 -11.00 -6.75
CA ALA A 143 18.36 -10.49 -8.12
C ALA A 143 16.99 -9.86 -8.45
N ASP A 144 16.57 -8.94 -7.59
CA ASP A 144 15.30 -8.22 -7.71
C ASP A 144 15.32 -7.30 -8.93
N ARG A 145 14.28 -7.36 -9.76
CA ARG A 145 14.21 -6.55 -10.99
C ARG A 145 12.81 -6.47 -11.55
N TRP A 146 12.59 -5.49 -12.42
CA TRP A 146 11.42 -5.46 -13.28
C TRP A 146 11.60 -6.42 -14.46
N ASP A 147 10.52 -7.10 -14.84
CA ASP A 147 10.43 -8.03 -15.96
C ASP A 147 8.99 -8.00 -16.49
N ASN A 148 8.80 -7.53 -17.73
CA ASN A 148 7.49 -7.50 -18.43
C ASN A 148 6.33 -6.96 -17.58
N GLY A 149 6.47 -5.78 -16.99
CA GLY A 149 5.41 -5.13 -16.19
C GLY A 149 5.22 -5.70 -14.77
N ALA A 150 5.95 -6.75 -14.40
CA ALA A 150 5.99 -7.32 -13.05
C ALA A 150 7.34 -7.06 -12.37
N PHE A 151 7.34 -6.96 -11.04
CA PHE A 151 8.54 -6.92 -10.22
C PHE A 151 8.84 -8.31 -9.68
N LEU A 152 9.99 -8.86 -10.07
CA LEU A 152 10.49 -10.14 -9.56
C LEU A 152 11.23 -9.88 -8.25
N TYR A 153 10.67 -10.36 -7.15
CA TYR A 153 11.20 -10.19 -5.81
C TYR A 153 11.77 -11.52 -5.29
N THR A 154 13.01 -11.50 -4.83
CA THR A 154 13.72 -12.69 -4.32
C THR A 154 13.32 -12.96 -2.87
N GLY A 155 13.01 -14.22 -2.54
CA GLY A 155 12.60 -14.63 -1.21
C GLY A 155 13.69 -14.49 -0.14
N GLU A 156 13.27 -14.53 1.13
CA GLU A 156 14.19 -14.56 2.26
C GLU A 156 14.86 -15.94 2.44
N GLY A 157 16.12 -15.89 2.86
CA GLY A 157 16.99 -17.06 2.99
C GLY A 157 18.36 -16.70 2.48
N LYS A 158 19.43 -16.96 3.24
CA LYS A 158 20.80 -16.55 2.86
C LYS A 158 21.69 -17.72 2.44
N ARG A 159 21.42 -18.93 2.93
CA ARG A 159 22.23 -20.12 2.70
C ARG A 159 21.33 -21.30 2.34
N GLY A 160 21.77 -22.10 1.36
CA GLY A 160 21.05 -23.28 0.89
C GLY A 160 19.67 -22.99 0.28
N PRO A 161 18.90 -24.05 -0.03
CA PRO A 161 17.57 -23.93 -0.63
C PRO A 161 16.62 -23.08 0.22
N MET A 162 15.95 -22.12 -0.43
CA MET A 162 14.91 -21.31 0.21
C MET A 162 13.67 -22.16 0.50
N LYS A 163 12.92 -21.78 1.55
CA LYS A 163 11.72 -22.49 1.98
C LYS A 163 10.52 -21.56 2.00
N LEU A 164 9.36 -22.06 1.60
CA LEU A 164 8.05 -21.38 1.73
C LEU A 164 7.58 -21.41 3.19
N ASN A 165 8.29 -20.68 4.06
CA ASN A 165 7.91 -20.48 5.46
C ASN A 165 8.05 -19.00 5.84
N ARG A 166 7.55 -18.62 7.02
CA ARG A 166 7.72 -17.26 7.59
C ARG A 166 7.39 -16.16 6.57
N GLY A 167 8.35 -15.28 6.23
CA GLY A 167 8.15 -14.19 5.30
C GLY A 167 7.82 -14.67 3.89
N ASN A 168 8.49 -15.70 3.39
CA ASN A 168 8.20 -16.27 2.07
C ASN A 168 6.77 -16.79 1.98
N ARG A 169 6.30 -17.49 3.02
CA ARG A 169 4.92 -17.95 3.10
C ARG A 169 3.94 -16.78 3.17
N ALA A 170 4.26 -15.75 3.96
CA ALA A 170 3.42 -14.56 4.06
C ALA A 170 3.23 -13.86 2.71
N VAL A 171 4.27 -13.79 1.86
CA VAL A 171 4.15 -13.23 0.51
C VAL A 171 3.36 -14.15 -0.41
N ALA A 172 3.59 -15.46 -0.37
CA ALA A 172 2.84 -16.41 -1.18
C ALA A 172 1.33 -16.36 -0.87
N GLU A 173 0.98 -16.44 0.41
CA GLU A 173 -0.41 -16.52 0.89
C GLU A 173 -1.03 -15.14 1.14
N HIS A 174 -0.39 -14.06 0.67
CA HIS A 174 -0.82 -12.70 1.01
C HIS A 174 -2.26 -12.43 0.54
N ALA A 175 -2.63 -12.95 -0.63
CA ALA A 175 -3.94 -12.75 -1.20
C ALA A 175 -5.01 -13.52 -0.41
N GLU A 176 -4.75 -14.78 -0.08
CA GLU A 176 -5.63 -15.63 0.73
C GLU A 176 -5.81 -15.09 2.16
N THR A 177 -4.73 -14.61 2.77
CA THR A 177 -4.78 -14.01 4.12
C THR A 177 -5.27 -12.57 4.11
N GLY A 178 -5.55 -12.02 2.92
CA GLY A 178 -6.12 -10.70 2.82
C GLY A 178 -5.14 -9.58 3.22
N ARG A 179 -3.86 -9.70 2.86
CA ARG A 179 -2.80 -8.78 3.24
C ARG A 179 -2.18 -8.10 2.02
N ALA A 180 -2.20 -6.78 1.99
CA ALA A 180 -1.62 -5.98 0.91
C ALA A 180 -0.07 -6.07 0.94
N LEU A 181 0.57 -6.18 -0.24
CA LEU A 181 2.03 -6.11 -0.35
C LEU A 181 2.45 -4.68 -0.67
N HIS A 182 3.21 -4.05 0.22
CA HIS A 182 3.75 -2.71 0.02
C HIS A 182 5.25 -2.79 -0.24
N LEU A 183 5.68 -2.44 -1.45
CA LEU A 183 7.09 -2.50 -1.84
C LEU A 183 7.80 -1.17 -1.58
N PHE A 184 8.95 -1.25 -0.92
CA PHE A 184 9.84 -0.12 -0.68
C PHE A 184 11.24 -0.42 -1.22
N LYS A 185 11.87 0.58 -1.86
CA LYS A 185 13.28 0.53 -2.25
C LYS A 185 14.13 1.30 -1.24
N SER A 186 15.11 0.63 -0.64
CA SER A 186 16.11 1.26 0.23
C SER A 186 16.90 2.32 -0.53
N MET A 187 17.06 3.50 0.06
CA MET A 187 17.85 4.60 -0.51
C MET A 187 19.31 4.60 -0.02
N GLY A 188 19.71 3.56 0.74
CA GLY A 188 21.00 3.45 1.41
C GLY A 188 20.97 3.90 2.88
N LYS A 189 22.08 3.68 3.59
CA LYS A 189 22.18 3.89 5.05
C LYS A 189 21.76 5.31 5.44
N GLY A 190 20.74 5.41 6.29
CA GLY A 190 20.22 6.67 6.84
C GLY A 190 19.43 7.55 5.85
N LYS A 191 19.14 7.06 4.64
CA LYS A 191 18.43 7.82 3.60
C LYS A 191 16.95 7.44 3.45
N GLY A 192 16.47 6.50 4.26
CA GLY A 192 15.08 6.02 4.26
C GLY A 192 14.77 5.02 3.14
N ASN A 193 13.49 4.69 2.99
CA ASN A 193 12.99 3.75 2.00
C ASN A 193 11.92 4.43 1.14
N ARG A 194 12.14 4.48 -0.17
CA ARG A 194 11.18 5.01 -1.13
C ARG A 194 10.04 4.02 -1.32
N TYR A 195 8.80 4.44 -1.13
CA TYR A 195 7.64 3.63 -1.46
C TYR A 195 7.51 3.52 -2.99
N ILE A 196 7.43 2.29 -3.49
CA ILE A 196 7.28 2.00 -4.92
C ILE A 196 5.80 1.88 -5.27
N GLY A 197 5.03 1.18 -4.45
CA GLY A 197 3.61 0.95 -4.68
C GLY A 197 3.08 -0.27 -3.96
N GLU A 198 1.80 -0.53 -4.16
CA GLU A 198 1.14 -1.75 -3.72
C GLU A 198 1.15 -2.79 -4.84
N PHE A 199 1.35 -4.06 -4.46
CA PHE A 199 1.51 -5.16 -5.39
C PHE A 199 0.64 -6.36 -5.00
N CYS A 200 0.38 -7.22 -5.98
CA CYS A 200 -0.14 -8.56 -5.78
C CYS A 200 0.83 -9.60 -6.31
N CYS A 201 1.07 -10.66 -5.55
CA CYS A 201 1.81 -11.81 -6.02
C CYS A 201 0.95 -12.61 -6.99
N ALA A 202 1.39 -12.76 -8.23
CA ALA A 202 0.72 -13.56 -9.26
C ALA A 202 1.14 -15.04 -9.21
N ASP A 203 2.42 -15.30 -8.97
CA ASP A 203 2.98 -16.65 -8.81
C ASP A 203 4.29 -16.65 -8.02
N VAL A 204 4.68 -17.85 -7.59
CA VAL A 204 5.96 -18.15 -6.95
C VAL A 204 6.63 -19.28 -7.72
N PHE A 205 7.89 -19.09 -8.09
CA PHE A 205 8.68 -20.11 -8.79
C PHE A 205 10.12 -20.13 -8.28
N GLU A 206 10.81 -21.21 -8.54
CA GLU A 206 12.22 -21.38 -8.17
C GLU A 206 13.15 -20.96 -9.31
N ARG A 207 14.31 -20.41 -8.96
CA ARG A 207 15.45 -20.22 -9.85
C ARG A 207 16.72 -20.66 -9.18
N THR A 208 17.65 -21.18 -9.96
CA THR A 208 19.03 -21.39 -9.50
C THR A 208 19.72 -20.03 -9.37
N GLN A 209 20.17 -19.71 -8.16
CA GLN A 209 20.96 -18.52 -7.86
C GLN A 209 22.03 -18.88 -6.83
N PRO A 210 23.19 -18.20 -6.83
CA PRO A 210 24.18 -18.39 -5.77
C PRO A 210 23.63 -17.91 -4.42
N ASP A 211 24.01 -18.59 -3.37
CA ASP A 211 23.83 -18.14 -1.99
C ASP A 211 24.99 -17.25 -1.53
N VAL A 212 25.02 -16.87 -0.25
CA VAL A 212 26.09 -16.00 0.30
C VAL A 212 27.49 -16.61 0.25
N ASP A 213 27.61 -17.92 0.08
CA ASP A 213 28.89 -18.62 -0.04
C ASP A 213 29.25 -18.88 -1.52
N GLY A 214 28.46 -18.36 -2.47
CA GLY A 214 28.62 -18.60 -3.89
C GLY A 214 28.13 -19.98 -4.36
N LYS A 215 27.42 -20.74 -3.50
CA LYS A 215 26.89 -22.05 -3.86
C LYS A 215 25.52 -21.91 -4.50
N ASP A 216 25.30 -22.62 -5.60
CA ASP A 216 23.99 -22.69 -6.23
C ASP A 216 22.94 -23.23 -5.26
N ARG A 217 21.79 -22.56 -5.23
CA ARG A 217 20.61 -22.95 -4.46
C ARG A 217 19.33 -22.74 -5.26
N ALA A 218 18.29 -23.47 -4.88
CA ALA A 218 16.92 -23.14 -5.27
C ALA A 218 16.47 -21.88 -4.51
N ALA A 219 16.42 -20.75 -5.21
CA ALA A 219 15.92 -19.47 -4.69
C ALA A 219 14.45 -19.29 -5.08
N LEU A 220 13.62 -18.92 -4.11
CA LEU A 220 12.23 -18.57 -4.37
C LEU A 220 12.17 -17.17 -4.98
N VAL A 221 11.39 -17.01 -6.04
CA VAL A 221 11.13 -15.73 -6.70
C VAL A 221 9.63 -15.52 -6.76
N PHE A 222 9.19 -14.37 -6.28
CA PHE A 222 7.81 -13.91 -6.27
C PHE A 222 7.59 -12.95 -7.43
N ARG A 223 6.62 -13.23 -8.29
CA ARG A 223 6.24 -12.32 -9.37
C ARG A 223 5.16 -11.36 -8.88
N LEU A 224 5.53 -10.11 -8.66
CA LEU A 224 4.67 -9.08 -8.10
C LEU A 224 4.12 -8.16 -9.20
N VAL A 225 2.81 -8.09 -9.35
CA VAL A 225 2.14 -7.19 -10.31
C VAL A 225 1.70 -5.92 -9.56
N PRO A 226 2.01 -4.71 -10.06
CA PRO A 226 1.53 -3.47 -9.47
C PRO A 226 0.00 -3.42 -9.50
N VAL A 227 -0.62 -3.08 -8.37
CA VAL A 227 -2.08 -2.86 -8.37
C VAL A 227 -2.41 -1.54 -9.05
N GLY A 228 -3.43 -1.54 -9.92
CA GLY A 228 -3.82 -0.36 -10.69
C GLY A 228 -2.95 -0.08 -11.92
N SER A 229 -2.16 -1.07 -12.38
CA SER A 229 -1.48 -0.94 -13.67
C SER A 229 -2.53 -0.83 -14.80
N PRO A 230 -2.29 0.01 -15.83
CA PRO A 230 -3.15 0.06 -17.00
C PRO A 230 -3.32 -1.31 -17.67
N GLU A 231 -2.28 -2.14 -17.56
CA GLU A 231 -2.22 -3.55 -18.01
C GLU A 231 -3.23 -4.46 -17.30
N LEU A 232 -3.67 -4.11 -16.07
CA LEU A 232 -4.78 -4.78 -15.38
C LEU A 232 -6.16 -4.25 -15.81
N SER A 233 -6.22 -3.04 -16.38
CA SER A 233 -7.44 -2.41 -16.89
C SER A 233 -7.69 -2.65 -18.38
N VAL A 234 -6.88 -3.50 -19.02
CA VAL A 234 -6.99 -3.81 -20.45
C VAL A 234 -8.29 -4.57 -20.71
N GLU A 235 -9.32 -3.85 -21.15
CA GLU A 235 -10.52 -4.33 -21.85
C GLU A 235 -10.18 -5.08 -23.17
N THR A 236 -8.90 -5.33 -23.45
CA THR A 236 -8.35 -5.73 -24.75
C THR A 236 -7.64 -7.09 -24.74
N GLU A 237 -7.77 -7.90 -23.68
CA GLU A 237 -7.50 -9.33 -23.78
C GLU A 237 -8.81 -10.10 -23.99
N PRO A 238 -8.81 -11.13 -24.86
CA PRO A 238 -10.04 -11.67 -25.45
C PRO A 238 -11.01 -12.16 -24.38
N GLU A 239 -12.28 -12.26 -24.78
CA GLU A 239 -13.36 -13.02 -24.14
C GLU A 239 -12.94 -14.49 -23.87
N THR A 240 -11.91 -14.70 -23.07
CA THR A 240 -11.73 -15.95 -22.38
C THR A 240 -12.81 -15.91 -21.32
N GLU A 241 -13.88 -16.67 -21.58
CA GLU A 241 -14.92 -16.98 -20.61
C GLU A 241 -14.22 -17.33 -19.30
N VAL A 242 -14.20 -16.37 -18.37
CA VAL A 242 -13.89 -16.69 -17.00
C VAL A 242 -15.08 -17.54 -16.57
N ASP A 243 -14.84 -18.82 -16.27
CA ASP A 243 -15.85 -19.70 -15.70
C ASP A 243 -16.37 -19.07 -14.40
N LEU A 244 -17.53 -18.43 -14.51
CA LEU A 244 -18.21 -17.73 -13.45
C LEU A 244 -19.28 -18.69 -12.93
N ALA A 245 -19.19 -19.01 -11.64
CA ALA A 245 -20.10 -19.97 -11.05
C ALA A 245 -21.53 -19.43 -10.94
N ASP A 246 -22.52 -20.30 -11.19
CA ASP A 246 -23.94 -19.94 -11.19
C ASP A 246 -24.59 -19.90 -9.79
N SER A 247 -23.89 -20.36 -8.76
CA SER A 247 -24.38 -20.35 -7.38
C SER A 247 -23.49 -19.54 -6.46
N LEU A 248 -24.10 -18.90 -5.45
CA LEU A 248 -23.38 -18.07 -4.48
C LEU A 248 -22.27 -18.86 -3.76
N ALA A 249 -22.54 -20.12 -3.38
CA ALA A 249 -21.58 -20.97 -2.70
C ALA A 249 -20.38 -21.31 -3.60
N ALA A 250 -20.63 -21.69 -4.87
CA ALA A 250 -19.56 -21.98 -5.81
C ALA A 250 -18.77 -20.71 -6.20
N ALA A 251 -19.44 -19.57 -6.34
CA ALA A 251 -18.79 -18.28 -6.59
C ALA A 251 -17.85 -17.88 -5.43
N ARG A 252 -18.26 -18.12 -4.18
CA ARG A 252 -17.40 -17.89 -3.01
C ARG A 252 -16.15 -18.76 -3.05
N ILE A 253 -16.33 -20.06 -3.31
CA ILE A 253 -15.23 -21.02 -3.42
C ILE A 253 -14.27 -20.60 -4.54
N ALA A 254 -14.80 -20.23 -5.71
CA ALA A 254 -14.01 -19.81 -6.85
C ALA A 254 -13.22 -18.51 -6.56
N ALA A 255 -13.83 -17.54 -5.88
CA ALA A 255 -13.18 -16.28 -5.49
C ALA A 255 -12.03 -16.51 -4.49
N LEU A 256 -12.24 -17.35 -3.47
CA LEU A 256 -11.21 -17.70 -2.49
C LEU A 256 -10.10 -18.55 -3.11
N ALA A 257 -10.44 -19.52 -3.97
CA ALA A 257 -9.45 -20.34 -4.66
C ALA A 257 -8.56 -19.50 -5.59
N ALA A 258 -9.11 -18.47 -6.23
CA ALA A 258 -8.34 -17.54 -7.07
C ALA A 258 -7.35 -16.67 -6.28
N CYS A 259 -7.45 -16.62 -4.95
CA CYS A 259 -6.49 -15.94 -4.09
C CYS A 259 -5.24 -16.79 -3.80
N LYS A 260 -5.25 -18.10 -4.11
CA LYS A 260 -4.10 -18.97 -3.88
C LYS A 260 -3.05 -18.79 -4.98
N PRO A 261 -1.77 -18.59 -4.63
CA PRO A 261 -0.72 -18.49 -5.63
C PRO A 261 -0.53 -19.84 -6.34
N VAL A 262 -0.31 -19.80 -7.65
CA VAL A 262 0.11 -21.00 -8.39
C VAL A 262 1.62 -21.16 -8.19
N THR A 263 2.03 -22.25 -7.55
CA THR A 263 3.45 -22.60 -7.36
C THR A 263 4.01 -23.26 -8.62
N ASN A 264 5.25 -22.92 -8.99
CA ASN A 264 6.01 -23.52 -10.10
C ASN A 264 5.46 -23.26 -11.52
N ALA A 265 4.60 -22.25 -11.71
CA ALA A 265 4.19 -21.80 -13.04
C ALA A 265 5.19 -20.77 -13.58
N ILE A 266 5.98 -21.14 -14.60
CA ILE A 266 6.82 -20.21 -15.39
C ILE A 266 5.96 -19.52 -16.47
N ASP A 267 4.74 -19.11 -16.11
CA ASP A 267 3.80 -18.53 -17.07
C ASP A 267 3.98 -17.01 -17.11
N GLN A 268 4.04 -16.44 -18.31
CA GLN A 268 4.17 -15.00 -18.53
C GLN A 268 2.82 -14.26 -18.34
N SER A 269 1.71 -14.98 -18.12
CA SER A 269 0.36 -14.44 -17.97
C SER A 269 0.01 -13.84 -16.59
N ALA A 270 0.98 -13.20 -15.92
CA ALA A 270 0.83 -12.71 -14.54
C ALA A 270 -0.36 -11.75 -14.35
N HIS A 271 -0.49 -10.77 -15.25
CA HIS A 271 -1.61 -9.82 -15.25
C HIS A 271 -2.95 -10.52 -15.47
N ARG A 272 -3.01 -11.49 -16.38
CA ARG A 272 -4.20 -12.31 -16.65
C ARG A 272 -4.68 -13.06 -15.40
N LYS A 273 -3.78 -13.63 -14.61
CA LYS A 273 -4.14 -14.31 -13.35
C LYS A 273 -4.76 -13.36 -12.34
N ILE A 274 -4.17 -12.17 -12.16
CA ILE A 274 -4.71 -11.14 -11.28
C ILE A 274 -6.09 -10.69 -11.77
N TYR A 275 -6.22 -10.41 -13.07
CA TYR A 275 -7.50 -10.04 -13.69
C TYR A 275 -8.60 -11.10 -13.48
N GLN A 276 -8.28 -12.39 -13.69
CA GLN A 276 -9.21 -13.49 -13.45
C GLN A 276 -9.67 -13.56 -11.99
N ARG A 277 -8.76 -13.31 -11.03
CA ARG A 277 -9.09 -13.21 -9.61
C ARG A 277 -10.05 -12.04 -9.36
N SER A 278 -9.73 -10.84 -9.87
CA SER A 278 -10.59 -9.67 -9.75
C SER A 278 -12.00 -9.94 -10.27
N ARG A 279 -12.12 -10.59 -11.43
CA ARG A 279 -13.42 -10.99 -12.01
C ARG A 279 -14.20 -11.97 -11.15
N LYS A 280 -13.55 -13.01 -10.60
CA LYS A 280 -14.21 -13.99 -9.72
C LYS A 280 -14.67 -13.36 -8.41
N VAL A 281 -13.87 -12.47 -7.83
CA VAL A 281 -14.24 -11.72 -6.61
C VAL A 281 -15.39 -10.77 -6.91
N ALA A 282 -15.31 -9.98 -7.98
CA ALA A 282 -16.38 -9.07 -8.40
C ALA A 282 -17.71 -9.81 -8.62
N HIS A 283 -17.68 -10.94 -9.34
CA HIS A 283 -18.86 -11.77 -9.54
C HIS A 283 -19.46 -12.25 -8.21
N TYR A 284 -18.62 -12.77 -7.31
CA TYR A 284 -19.06 -13.24 -6.01
C TYR A 284 -19.72 -12.13 -5.18
N VAL A 285 -19.10 -10.95 -5.06
CA VAL A 285 -19.63 -9.86 -4.23
C VAL A 285 -20.94 -9.29 -4.80
N LEU A 286 -21.07 -9.23 -6.13
CA LEU A 286 -22.31 -8.80 -6.78
C LEU A 286 -23.45 -9.81 -6.53
N MET A 287 -23.16 -11.12 -6.60
CA MET A 287 -24.14 -12.15 -6.24
C MET A 287 -24.53 -12.09 -4.75
N ARG A 288 -23.54 -11.90 -3.87
CA ARG A 288 -23.74 -11.82 -2.41
C ARG A 288 -24.66 -10.67 -2.03
N ALA A 289 -24.52 -9.54 -2.71
CA ALA A 289 -25.30 -8.33 -2.48
C ALA A 289 -26.78 -8.46 -2.87
N LYS A 290 -27.15 -9.41 -3.74
CA LYS A 290 -28.54 -9.67 -4.17
C LYS A 290 -29.26 -8.40 -4.66
N GLY A 291 -28.52 -7.51 -5.32
CA GLY A 291 -29.06 -6.25 -5.85
C GLY A 291 -29.30 -5.16 -4.82
N LEU A 292 -28.84 -5.31 -3.58
CA LEU A 292 -28.85 -4.27 -2.55
C LEU A 292 -27.44 -3.73 -2.34
N CYS A 293 -27.30 -2.41 -2.22
CA CYS A 293 -26.05 -1.77 -1.88
C CYS A 293 -25.60 -2.19 -0.48
N GLU A 294 -24.41 -2.77 -0.35
CA GLU A 294 -23.87 -3.22 0.95
C GLU A 294 -23.46 -2.03 1.85
N SER A 295 -23.40 -0.80 1.32
CA SER A 295 -23.14 0.40 2.12
C SER A 295 -24.41 1.03 2.71
N CYS A 296 -25.51 1.12 1.94
CA CYS A 296 -26.70 1.88 2.34
C CYS A 296 -28.02 1.08 2.34
N ASP A 297 -27.97 -0.22 2.04
CA ASP A 297 -29.12 -1.14 1.99
C ASP A 297 -30.19 -0.82 0.94
N LYS A 298 -29.98 0.22 0.12
CA LYS A 298 -30.90 0.58 -0.96
C LYS A 298 -30.74 -0.36 -2.16
N PRO A 299 -31.81 -0.63 -2.91
CA PRO A 299 -31.72 -1.34 -4.18
C PRO A 299 -30.74 -0.68 -5.17
N ALA A 300 -30.17 -1.48 -6.06
CA ALA A 300 -29.41 -0.99 -7.20
C ALA A 300 -30.22 0.07 -7.99
N PRO A 301 -29.57 1.14 -8.48
CA PRO A 301 -30.25 2.25 -9.14
C PRO A 301 -30.97 1.85 -10.44
N PHE A 302 -30.51 0.79 -11.11
CA PHE A 302 -31.13 0.27 -12.33
C PHE A 302 -30.73 -1.18 -12.59
N ILE A 303 -31.43 -1.82 -13.54
CA ILE A 303 -31.14 -3.15 -14.07
C ILE A 303 -30.37 -3.00 -15.39
N LYS A 304 -29.26 -3.73 -15.55
CA LYS A 304 -28.47 -3.78 -16.77
C LYS A 304 -29.25 -4.47 -17.90
N LYS A 305 -28.77 -4.32 -19.14
CA LYS A 305 -29.34 -4.99 -20.33
C LYS A 305 -29.38 -6.51 -20.19
N ASP A 306 -28.47 -7.08 -19.42
CA ASP A 306 -28.39 -8.52 -19.12
C ASP A 306 -29.36 -8.98 -18.01
N GLY A 307 -30.21 -8.08 -17.50
CA GLY A 307 -31.19 -8.38 -16.45
C GLY A 307 -30.64 -8.34 -15.02
N THR A 308 -29.35 -8.09 -14.82
CA THR A 308 -28.74 -8.06 -13.47
C THR A 308 -28.71 -6.64 -12.87
N PRO A 309 -28.80 -6.50 -11.53
CA PRO A 309 -28.76 -5.19 -10.86
C PRO A 309 -27.39 -4.53 -10.99
N TYR A 310 -27.38 -3.20 -11.20
CA TYR A 310 -26.13 -2.45 -11.32
C TYR A 310 -25.57 -2.03 -9.95
N LEU A 311 -24.47 -2.64 -9.53
CA LEU A 311 -23.65 -2.24 -8.38
C LEU A 311 -22.18 -2.27 -8.79
N GLU A 312 -21.35 -1.53 -8.06
CA GLU A 312 -19.93 -1.37 -8.31
C GLU A 312 -19.14 -2.05 -7.17
N PRO A 313 -18.20 -2.98 -7.47
CA PRO A 313 -17.30 -3.50 -6.46
C PRO A 313 -16.37 -2.40 -5.93
N HIS A 314 -16.29 -2.26 -4.60
CA HIS A 314 -15.49 -1.25 -3.90
C HIS A 314 -14.58 -1.89 -2.85
N HIS A 315 -13.29 -1.51 -2.83
CA HIS A 315 -12.29 -2.01 -1.89
C HIS A 315 -12.24 -1.17 -0.60
N VAL A 316 -12.63 -1.74 0.54
CA VAL A 316 -12.72 -0.99 1.81
C VAL A 316 -11.39 -0.65 2.47
N ASN A 317 -10.31 -1.34 2.08
CA ASN A 317 -8.98 -1.07 2.64
C ASN A 317 -8.25 0.08 1.90
N ARG A 318 -8.91 0.80 0.98
CA ARG A 318 -8.31 1.86 0.16
C ARG A 318 -9.14 3.15 0.13
N LEU A 319 -8.44 4.24 -0.23
CA LEU A 319 -9.01 5.56 -0.54
C LEU A 319 -9.21 5.79 -2.06
N SER A 320 -8.78 4.84 -2.91
CA SER A 320 -8.90 4.88 -4.37
C SER A 320 -9.32 3.52 -4.92
N ASP A 321 -9.86 3.49 -6.14
CA ASP A 321 -10.20 2.25 -6.85
C ASP A 321 -8.98 1.33 -7.00
N GLY A 322 -9.21 0.02 -6.77
CA GLY A 322 -8.19 -1.03 -6.81
C GLY A 322 -7.77 -1.52 -5.42
N GLY A 323 -7.21 -2.72 -5.35
CA GLY A 323 -6.90 -3.38 -4.09
C GLY A 323 -6.43 -4.81 -4.27
N LEU A 324 -6.00 -5.44 -3.18
CA LEU A 324 -6.03 -6.89 -3.15
C LEU A 324 -7.50 -7.34 -3.27
N ASP A 325 -7.84 -7.93 -4.41
CA ASP A 325 -9.17 -8.53 -4.63
C ASP A 325 -9.34 -9.75 -3.74
N HIS A 326 -9.97 -9.52 -2.58
CA HIS A 326 -10.30 -10.56 -1.62
C HIS A 326 -11.74 -10.34 -1.12
N PRO A 327 -12.59 -11.38 -1.06
CA PRO A 327 -14.01 -11.24 -0.69
C PRO A 327 -14.30 -10.48 0.61
N ARG A 328 -13.43 -10.61 1.62
CA ARG A 328 -13.51 -9.90 2.92
C ARG A 328 -13.41 -8.37 2.81
N TYR A 329 -12.80 -7.84 1.75
CA TYR A 329 -12.52 -6.41 1.63
C TYR A 329 -13.14 -5.76 0.40
N VAL A 330 -13.98 -6.48 -0.32
CA VAL A 330 -14.70 -5.96 -1.47
C VAL A 330 -16.20 -6.01 -1.17
N GLY A 331 -16.85 -4.85 -1.28
CA GLY A 331 -18.30 -4.72 -1.14
C GLY A 331 -18.94 -4.27 -2.44
N ALA A 332 -20.17 -4.70 -2.72
CA ALA A 332 -20.95 -4.17 -3.83
C ALA A 332 -21.72 -2.93 -3.38
N VAL A 333 -21.39 -1.77 -3.95
CA VAL A 333 -21.98 -0.47 -3.57
C VAL A 333 -22.71 0.17 -4.74
N CYS A 334 -23.69 1.04 -4.46
CA CYS A 334 -24.31 1.84 -5.50
C CYS A 334 -23.38 3.02 -5.89
N PRO A 335 -23.53 3.59 -7.10
CA PRO A 335 -22.66 4.66 -7.59
C PRO A 335 -22.61 5.89 -6.68
N SER A 336 -23.72 6.21 -6.01
CA SER A 336 -23.77 7.32 -5.05
C SER A 336 -22.89 7.06 -3.83
N CYS A 337 -23.00 5.87 -3.21
CA CYS A 337 -22.18 5.50 -2.06
C CYS A 337 -20.70 5.38 -2.45
N HIS A 338 -20.43 4.82 -3.62
CA HIS A 338 -19.08 4.70 -4.15
C HIS A 338 -18.42 6.08 -4.30
N ARG A 339 -19.11 7.02 -4.96
CA ARG A 339 -18.62 8.40 -5.12
C ARG A 339 -18.48 9.13 -3.79
N GLU A 340 -19.40 8.93 -2.85
CA GLU A 340 -19.32 9.54 -1.52
C GLU A 340 -18.14 9.01 -0.71
N ILE A 341 -17.84 7.71 -0.79
CA ILE A 341 -16.65 7.13 -0.16
C ILE A 341 -15.38 7.81 -0.65
N HIS A 342 -15.25 8.02 -1.97
CA HIS A 342 -14.03 8.61 -2.54
C HIS A 342 -13.95 10.14 -2.48
N SER A 343 -15.08 10.84 -2.42
CA SER A 343 -15.11 12.31 -2.61
C SER A 343 -16.00 13.07 -1.65
N GLY A 344 -16.80 12.36 -0.85
CA GLY A 344 -17.71 12.95 0.11
C GLY A 344 -17.03 13.29 1.44
N VAL A 345 -17.57 14.30 2.12
CA VAL A 345 -17.12 14.71 3.46
C VAL A 345 -17.23 13.57 4.48
N HIS A 346 -18.20 12.67 4.29
CA HIS A 346 -18.44 11.52 5.15
C HIS A 346 -17.81 10.22 4.63
N GLY A 347 -17.02 10.28 3.55
CA GLY A 347 -16.54 9.09 2.86
C GLY A 347 -15.75 8.12 3.73
N MET A 348 -14.89 8.64 4.61
CA MET A 348 -14.14 7.82 5.58
C MET A 348 -15.05 7.06 6.55
N SER A 349 -16.07 7.73 7.08
CA SER A 349 -17.04 7.11 8.00
C SER A 349 -17.88 6.06 7.28
N LEU A 350 -18.31 6.34 6.04
CA LEU A 350 -19.07 5.40 5.22
C LEU A 350 -18.27 4.14 4.91
N ASN A 351 -16.99 4.31 4.54
CA ASN A 351 -16.09 3.21 4.23
C ASN A 351 -15.79 2.34 5.45
N GLU A 352 -15.62 2.95 6.63
CA GLU A 352 -15.42 2.21 7.88
C GLU A 352 -16.67 1.42 8.30
N GLN A 353 -17.86 1.97 8.09
CA GLN A 353 -19.13 1.24 8.30
C GLN A 353 -19.23 0.04 7.36
N LEU A 354 -18.93 0.24 6.07
CA LEU A 354 -18.92 -0.85 5.09
C LEU A 354 -17.91 -1.93 5.48
N LYS A 355 -16.69 -1.54 5.90
CA LYS A 355 -15.66 -2.47 6.36
C LYS A 355 -16.15 -3.37 7.50
N ARG A 356 -16.79 -2.80 8.52
CA ARG A 356 -17.37 -3.57 9.65
C ARG A 356 -18.47 -4.52 9.19
N ARG A 357 -19.30 -4.09 8.24
CA ARG A 357 -20.33 -4.95 7.66
C ARG A 357 -19.72 -6.13 6.91
N LEU A 358 -18.71 -5.89 6.08
CA LEU A 358 -18.03 -6.96 5.35
C LEU A 358 -17.33 -7.95 6.30
N GLU A 359 -16.78 -7.46 7.40
CA GLU A 359 -16.24 -8.31 8.46
C GLU A 359 -17.33 -9.17 9.13
N ALA A 360 -18.54 -8.65 9.34
CA ALA A 360 -19.64 -9.48 9.84
C ALA A 360 -20.13 -10.55 8.83
N ILE A 361 -19.89 -10.33 7.53
CA ILE A 361 -20.29 -11.25 6.45
C ILE A 361 -19.23 -12.32 6.17
N GLU A 362 -17.95 -11.95 6.19
CA GLU A 362 -16.82 -12.79 5.75
C GLU A 362 -15.79 -13.11 6.83
N GLY A 363 -15.89 -12.49 8.01
CA GLY A 363 -14.89 -12.53 9.08
C GLY A 363 -14.90 -13.76 9.96
#